data_AF-A0A4R2Q495-F1
#
_entry.id   AF-A0A4R2Q495-F1
#
_cell.length_a   1.000
_cell.length_b   1.000
_cell.length_c   1.000
_cell.angle_alpha   90.00
_cell.angle_beta   90.00
_cell.angle_gamma   90.00
#
_symmetry.space_group_name_H-M   'P 1'
#
loop_
_entity.id
_entity.type
_entity.pdbx_description
1 polymer ?
#
loop_
_entity_poly.entity_id
_entity_poly.type
_entity_poly.pdbx_seq_one_letter_code
_entity_poly.pdbx_strand_id
1 'polypeptide(L)'
;MAFDFILMLTAEDRTIPDARARLDEALEGGARHIGFKDVGLPFDQLRALAQAIRAAGGRSYLEVVSLDADSELASARAAVDLDVDCLLGGTRAEAVTAITRHHPLRYYPFPGRVTGHPSVLEGPAEAIVDGARRLADLEHVHGLDLLAYRYAGDVPGLMAAVCAAVDKPVIMAGSIDREARVTEAAMAGAAGFTVGTAALAGAFPAEGGGFAAQVRAILAIAARARAQSTAPRRLALSAHDTRKPQLRAWVARHAARLRGHRLICTGETGRMIQQAVPGLSVQRLQRGARGGDQQLGALIATGELDAVVFFADPTIAHGGDADLQALTRLAILHDTPVALSPSAADMVAWSLLGQACAP
;
A
#
# COMPACT_ATOMS: atom_id res chain seq x y z
N MET A 1 -2.42 -4.09 0.42
CA MET A 1 -3.57 -4.07 1.35
C MET A 1 -3.33 -2.91 2.33
N ALA A 2 -4.35 -2.33 2.98
CA ALA A 2 -4.03 -1.24 3.92
C ALA A 2 -3.21 -1.76 5.13
N PHE A 3 -2.05 -1.14 5.33
CA PHE A 3 -0.96 -1.50 6.24
C PHE A 3 -0.07 -2.67 5.79
N ASP A 4 0.73 -2.45 4.76
CA ASP A 4 1.69 -3.43 4.20
C ASP A 4 3.07 -3.37 4.90
N PHE A 5 3.67 -4.53 5.16
CA PHE A 5 5.07 -4.64 5.61
C PHE A 5 6.00 -4.70 4.39
N ILE A 6 6.88 -3.71 4.25
CA ILE A 6 7.87 -3.60 3.18
C ILE A 6 9.24 -4.01 3.75
N LEU A 7 9.73 -5.18 3.34
CA LEU A 7 11.05 -5.67 3.72
C LEU A 7 12.12 -5.02 2.86
N MET A 8 13.06 -4.30 3.47
CA MET A 8 14.20 -3.72 2.76
C MET A 8 15.41 -4.66 2.87
N LEU A 9 15.90 -5.18 1.74
CA LEU A 9 17.14 -5.98 1.65
C LEU A 9 18.37 -5.08 1.71
N THR A 10 18.44 -4.27 2.76
CA THR A 10 19.40 -3.18 2.91
C THR A 10 19.94 -3.10 4.32
N ALA A 11 21.22 -2.79 4.45
CA ALA A 11 21.90 -2.45 5.70
C ALA A 11 22.84 -1.27 5.45
N GLU A 12 23.02 -0.39 6.45
CA GLU A 12 23.94 0.76 6.37
C GLU A 12 23.72 1.62 5.12
N ASP A 13 22.45 1.87 4.80
CA ASP A 13 22.03 2.65 3.63
C ASP A 13 22.49 2.09 2.28
N ARG A 14 22.69 0.76 2.19
CA ARG A 14 23.04 0.07 0.94
C ARG A 14 22.32 -1.25 0.79
N THR A 15 22.06 -1.67 -0.44
CA THR A 15 21.62 -3.03 -0.76
C THR A 15 22.70 -4.02 -0.33
N ILE A 16 22.31 -5.05 0.39
CA ILE A 16 23.25 -6.04 0.94
C ILE A 16 23.88 -6.89 -0.18
N PRO A 17 25.16 -7.30 -0.06
CA PRO A 17 25.84 -8.08 -1.09
C PRO A 17 25.17 -9.43 -1.41
N ASP A 18 24.47 -10.02 -0.44
CA ASP A 18 23.78 -11.30 -0.53
C ASP A 18 22.27 -11.17 -0.78
N ALA A 19 21.79 -10.01 -1.28
CA ALA A 19 20.36 -9.72 -1.44
C ALA A 19 19.63 -10.79 -2.27
N ARG A 20 20.28 -11.36 -3.29
CA ARG A 20 19.68 -12.42 -4.10
C ARG A 20 19.39 -13.70 -3.31
N ALA A 21 20.29 -14.10 -2.42
CA ALA A 21 20.09 -15.26 -1.55
C ALA A 21 19.04 -14.96 -0.47
N ARG A 22 19.09 -13.75 0.12
CA ARG A 22 18.11 -13.30 1.12
C ARG A 22 16.70 -13.16 0.56
N LEU A 23 16.55 -12.90 -0.73
CA LEU A 23 15.25 -12.88 -1.39
C LEU A 23 14.53 -14.22 -1.25
N ASP A 24 15.22 -15.35 -1.44
CA ASP A 24 14.57 -16.66 -1.38
C ASP A 24 14.06 -16.96 0.05
N GLU A 25 14.87 -16.65 1.07
CA GLU A 25 14.46 -16.73 2.48
C GLU A 25 13.31 -15.77 2.82
N ALA A 26 13.31 -14.56 2.26
CA ALA A 26 12.24 -13.59 2.45
C ALA A 26 10.92 -14.08 1.85
N LEU A 27 10.98 -14.67 0.65
CA LEU A 27 9.82 -15.23 -0.04
C LEU A 27 9.25 -16.45 0.71
N GLU A 28 10.13 -17.31 1.25
CA GLU A 28 9.76 -18.43 2.14
C GLU A 28 9.13 -17.93 3.44
N GLY A 29 9.62 -16.81 3.97
CA GLY A 29 9.02 -16.12 5.10
C GLY A 29 7.64 -15.51 4.79
N GLY A 30 7.27 -15.41 3.52
CA GLY A 30 5.98 -14.89 3.06
C GLY A 30 6.01 -13.41 2.66
N ALA A 31 7.17 -12.74 2.64
CA ALA A 31 7.24 -11.36 2.18
C ALA A 31 6.84 -11.25 0.70
N ARG A 32 6.03 -10.23 0.38
CA ARG A 32 5.64 -9.89 -1.00
C ARG A 32 5.91 -8.44 -1.36
N HIS A 33 6.17 -7.58 -0.38
CA HIS A 33 6.62 -6.22 -0.61
C HIS A 33 8.10 -6.15 -0.23
N ILE A 34 8.98 -6.04 -1.22
CA ILE A 34 10.42 -6.19 -1.03
C ILE A 34 11.12 -5.04 -1.73
N GLY A 35 11.96 -4.33 -0.97
CA GLY A 35 12.71 -3.19 -1.43
C GLY A 35 14.21 -3.36 -1.33
N PHE A 36 14.91 -2.50 -2.04
CA PHE A 36 16.35 -2.37 -2.05
C PHE A 36 16.71 -0.91 -2.37
N LYS A 37 18.00 -0.58 -2.36
CA LYS A 37 18.54 0.73 -2.74
C LYS A 37 19.31 0.60 -4.06
N ASP A 38 19.49 1.71 -4.76
CA ASP A 38 20.28 1.80 -5.99
C ASP A 38 21.79 1.68 -5.74
N VAL A 39 22.22 1.86 -4.49
CA VAL A 39 23.59 1.67 -4.03
C VAL A 39 23.81 0.30 -3.38
N GLY A 40 25.00 -0.27 -3.56
CA GLY A 40 25.42 -1.53 -2.90
C GLY A 40 25.69 -2.69 -3.84
N LEU A 41 24.90 -2.82 -4.92
CA LEU A 41 25.08 -3.85 -5.94
C LEU A 41 25.22 -3.22 -7.33
N PRO A 42 25.90 -3.92 -8.28
CA PRO A 42 25.89 -3.55 -9.69
C PRO A 42 24.45 -3.50 -10.26
N PHE A 43 24.25 -2.63 -11.24
CA PHE A 43 22.93 -2.38 -11.83
C PHE A 43 22.26 -3.65 -12.42
N ASP A 44 23.04 -4.52 -13.06
CA ASP A 44 22.56 -5.80 -13.60
C ASP A 44 22.06 -6.75 -12.51
N GLN A 45 22.69 -6.75 -11.35
CA GLN A 45 22.25 -7.54 -10.20
C GLN A 45 20.99 -6.97 -9.56
N LEU A 46 20.87 -5.63 -9.47
CA LEU A 46 19.64 -4.97 -9.05
C LEU A 46 18.48 -5.26 -10.01
N ARG A 47 18.75 -5.28 -11.32
CA ARG A 47 17.75 -5.63 -12.35
C ARG A 47 17.27 -7.07 -12.17
N ALA A 48 18.19 -8.00 -11.96
CA ALA A 48 17.85 -9.40 -11.70
C ALA A 48 17.05 -9.56 -10.39
N LEU A 49 17.38 -8.79 -9.35
CA LEU A 49 16.65 -8.79 -8.09
C LEU A 49 15.20 -8.29 -8.27
N ALA A 50 15.00 -7.15 -8.94
CA ALA A 50 13.67 -6.60 -9.24
C ALA A 50 12.80 -7.60 -10.03
N GLN A 51 13.38 -8.21 -11.07
CA GLN A 51 12.70 -9.22 -11.88
C GLN A 51 12.33 -10.47 -11.07
N ALA A 52 13.21 -10.92 -10.17
CA ALA A 52 12.94 -12.07 -9.31
C ALA A 52 11.81 -11.79 -8.31
N ILE A 53 11.76 -10.59 -7.72
CA ILE A 53 10.64 -10.16 -6.86
C ILE A 53 9.33 -10.22 -7.64
N ARG A 54 9.29 -9.65 -8.84
CA ARG A 54 8.11 -9.63 -9.71
C ARG A 54 7.68 -11.03 -10.15
N ALA A 55 8.62 -11.88 -10.55
CA ALA A 55 8.35 -13.25 -10.96
C ALA A 55 7.75 -14.11 -9.82
N ALA A 56 8.05 -13.78 -8.57
CA ALA A 56 7.46 -14.39 -7.38
C ALA A 56 6.08 -13.81 -6.99
N GLY A 57 5.51 -12.91 -7.82
CA GLY A 57 4.27 -12.20 -7.53
C GLY A 57 4.42 -11.10 -6.48
N GLY A 58 5.66 -10.67 -6.20
CA GLY A 58 5.95 -9.58 -5.28
C GLY A 58 5.94 -8.20 -5.94
N ARG A 59 5.90 -7.18 -5.10
CA ARG A 59 6.06 -5.77 -5.43
C ARG A 59 7.46 -5.29 -5.05
N SER A 60 8.15 -4.71 -6.00
CA SER A 60 9.51 -4.18 -5.89
C SER A 60 9.53 -2.70 -5.49
N TYR A 61 10.44 -2.36 -4.59
CA TYR A 61 10.64 -0.98 -4.12
C TYR A 61 12.10 -0.57 -4.29
N LEU A 62 12.34 0.64 -4.79
CA LEU A 62 13.65 1.28 -4.74
C LEU A 62 13.58 2.45 -3.76
N GLU A 63 14.47 2.50 -2.78
CA GLU A 63 14.61 3.64 -1.87
C GLU A 63 15.79 4.52 -2.30
N VAL A 64 15.55 5.83 -2.42
CA VAL A 64 16.57 6.83 -2.72
C VAL A 64 17.33 7.20 -1.45
N VAL A 65 18.66 7.11 -1.52
CA VAL A 65 19.56 7.49 -0.41
C VAL A 65 20.20 8.86 -0.64
N SER A 66 20.19 9.36 -1.87
CA SER A 66 20.99 10.51 -2.30
C SER A 66 20.58 11.86 -1.66
N LEU A 67 21.58 12.67 -1.28
CA LEU A 67 21.37 14.04 -0.77
C LEU A 67 21.51 15.11 -1.87
N ASP A 68 22.37 14.89 -2.87
CA ASP A 68 22.59 15.84 -3.96
C ASP A 68 21.67 15.59 -5.16
N ALA A 69 21.51 16.62 -6.01
CA ALA A 69 20.50 16.65 -7.06
C ALA A 69 20.76 15.64 -8.15
N ASP A 70 22.02 15.54 -8.58
CA ASP A 70 22.38 14.69 -9.70
C ASP A 70 22.21 13.22 -9.34
N SER A 71 22.59 12.86 -8.11
CA SER A 71 22.41 11.51 -7.56
C SER A 71 20.93 11.15 -7.39
N GLU A 72 20.08 12.01 -6.81
CA GLU A 72 18.64 11.73 -6.68
C GLU A 72 17.96 11.51 -8.04
N LEU A 73 18.30 12.33 -9.04
CA LEU A 73 17.79 12.16 -10.40
C LEU A 73 18.36 10.89 -11.06
N ALA A 74 19.58 10.47 -10.71
CA ALA A 74 20.13 9.19 -11.15
C ALA A 74 19.37 8.01 -10.55
N SER A 75 19.04 8.04 -9.26
CA SER A 75 18.19 7.03 -8.61
C SER A 75 16.81 6.96 -9.24
N ALA A 76 16.21 8.10 -9.59
CA ALA A 76 14.92 8.14 -10.29
C ALA A 76 14.99 7.49 -11.68
N ARG A 77 16.07 7.73 -12.44
CA ARG A 77 16.30 7.04 -13.73
C ARG A 77 16.52 5.55 -13.52
N ALA A 78 17.30 5.17 -12.51
CA ALA A 78 17.53 3.77 -12.17
C ALA A 78 16.22 3.05 -11.83
N ALA A 79 15.31 3.68 -11.09
CA ALA A 79 13.98 3.13 -10.80
C ALA A 79 13.19 2.80 -12.07
N VAL A 80 13.20 3.72 -13.04
CA VAL A 80 12.57 3.51 -14.35
C VAL A 80 13.26 2.38 -15.12
N ASP A 81 14.59 2.40 -15.21
CA ASP A 81 15.36 1.42 -16.01
C ASP A 81 15.34 0.00 -15.42
N LEU A 82 15.23 -0.11 -14.10
CA LEU A 82 15.04 -1.36 -13.36
C LEU A 82 13.60 -1.86 -13.42
N ASP A 83 12.67 -1.04 -13.91
CA ASP A 83 11.23 -1.31 -13.92
C ASP A 83 10.76 -1.72 -12.52
N VAL A 84 10.99 -0.86 -11.51
CA VAL A 84 10.46 -1.11 -10.15
C VAL A 84 9.02 -0.61 -10.03
N ASP A 85 8.25 -1.19 -9.11
CA ASP A 85 6.86 -0.81 -8.90
C ASP A 85 6.71 0.48 -8.10
N CYS A 86 7.63 0.73 -7.16
CA CYS A 86 7.58 1.85 -6.24
C CYS A 86 8.97 2.50 -6.06
N LEU A 87 8.99 3.83 -6.06
CA LEU A 87 10.14 4.66 -5.70
C LEU A 87 9.85 5.38 -4.39
N LEU A 88 10.65 5.13 -3.37
CA LEU A 88 10.54 5.74 -2.04
C LEU A 88 11.65 6.77 -1.83
N GLY A 89 11.32 7.87 -1.17
CA GLY A 89 12.25 8.92 -0.78
C GLY A 89 12.53 9.97 -1.86
N GLY A 90 13.59 10.73 -1.65
CA GLY A 90 13.89 11.94 -2.41
C GLY A 90 13.16 13.18 -1.88
N THR A 91 13.73 14.34 -2.16
CA THR A 91 13.25 15.64 -1.66
C THR A 91 12.89 16.61 -2.79
N ARG A 92 13.17 16.26 -4.05
CA ARG A 92 12.95 17.08 -5.24
C ARG A 92 11.83 16.52 -6.11
N ALA A 93 10.65 16.43 -5.53
CA ALA A 93 9.54 15.70 -6.12
C ALA A 93 9.20 16.16 -7.55
N GLU A 94 9.20 17.46 -7.84
CA GLU A 94 8.91 17.98 -9.19
C GLU A 94 9.94 17.52 -10.23
N ALA A 95 11.22 17.48 -9.86
CA ALA A 95 12.27 17.03 -10.77
C ALA A 95 12.23 15.50 -10.96
N VAL A 96 11.91 14.76 -9.90
CA VAL A 96 11.73 13.30 -9.97
C VAL A 96 10.50 12.94 -10.80
N THR A 97 9.36 13.63 -10.62
CA THR A 97 8.15 13.36 -11.41
C THR A 97 8.33 13.67 -12.89
N ALA A 98 9.18 14.65 -13.26
CA ALA A 98 9.52 14.88 -14.66
C ALA A 98 10.18 13.65 -15.34
N ILE A 99 10.91 12.84 -14.57
CA ILE A 99 11.53 11.59 -15.03
C ILE A 99 10.51 10.44 -15.00
N THR A 100 9.75 10.32 -13.92
CA THR A 100 8.93 9.12 -13.66
C THR A 100 7.52 9.16 -14.26
N ARG A 101 6.99 10.35 -14.64
CA ARG A 101 5.59 10.53 -15.09
C ARG A 101 5.16 9.70 -16.30
N HIS A 102 6.10 9.21 -17.10
CA HIS A 102 5.83 8.37 -18.27
C HIS A 102 5.97 6.86 -17.99
N HIS A 103 6.28 6.50 -16.75
CA HIS A 103 6.41 5.13 -16.27
C HIS A 103 5.27 4.80 -15.31
N PRO A 104 4.78 3.54 -15.25
CA PRO A 104 3.73 3.13 -14.31
C PRO A 104 4.18 3.07 -12.83
N LEU A 105 5.41 3.46 -12.51
CA LEU A 105 5.92 3.36 -11.14
C LEU A 105 5.20 4.35 -10.22
N ARG A 106 5.04 3.97 -8.95
CA ARG A 106 4.45 4.83 -7.92
C ARG A 106 5.54 5.54 -7.14
N TYR A 107 5.42 6.86 -6.99
CA TYR A 107 6.44 7.69 -6.32
C TYR A 107 5.98 8.21 -4.96
N TYR A 108 6.85 8.09 -3.95
CA TYR A 108 6.61 8.43 -2.55
C TYR A 108 7.76 9.30 -1.99
N PRO A 109 7.75 10.62 -2.22
CA PRO A 109 8.78 11.53 -1.70
C PRO A 109 8.75 11.71 -0.18
N PHE A 110 9.84 12.22 0.39
CA PHE A 110 9.90 12.66 1.78
C PHE A 110 9.14 14.00 1.98
N PRO A 111 8.22 14.11 2.95
CA PRO A 111 7.42 15.32 3.17
C PRO A 111 8.11 16.43 3.96
N GLY A 112 9.40 16.28 4.30
CA GLY A 112 10.13 17.28 5.06
C GLY A 112 11.58 17.41 4.63
N ARG A 113 12.32 18.28 5.32
CA ARG A 113 13.75 18.48 5.07
C ARG A 113 14.52 17.29 5.61
N VAL A 114 15.32 16.66 4.75
CA VAL A 114 16.15 15.51 5.10
C VAL A 114 17.63 15.88 4.99
N THR A 115 18.41 15.58 6.02
CA THR A 115 19.85 15.86 6.09
C THR A 115 20.63 14.67 6.64
N GLY A 116 21.94 14.64 6.38
CA GLY A 116 22.86 13.67 6.97
C GLY A 116 22.67 12.23 6.48
N HIS A 117 23.65 11.38 6.83
CA HIS A 117 23.65 9.93 6.60
C HIS A 117 24.12 9.25 7.89
N PRO A 118 23.25 8.52 8.62
CA PRO A 118 21.85 8.20 8.28
C PRO A 118 20.95 9.43 8.23
N SER A 119 19.91 9.39 7.40
CA SER A 119 18.95 10.48 7.19
C SER A 119 18.29 10.94 8.49
N VAL A 120 18.19 12.25 8.67
CA VAL A 120 17.48 12.95 9.76
C VAL A 120 16.34 13.77 9.18
N LEU A 121 15.16 13.68 9.77
CA LEU A 121 13.99 14.50 9.39
C LEU A 121 13.96 15.76 10.27
N GLU A 122 14.24 16.91 9.66
CA GLU A 122 14.39 18.20 10.34
C GLU A 122 13.14 19.08 10.25
N GLY A 123 13.05 20.04 11.19
CA GLY A 123 12.04 21.10 11.19
C GLY A 123 10.89 20.86 12.16
N PRO A 124 10.00 21.85 12.37
CA PRO A 124 8.81 21.67 13.19
C PRO A 124 7.80 20.74 12.50
N ALA A 125 7.01 20.00 13.29
CA ALA A 125 6.02 19.07 12.78
C ALA A 125 5.03 19.73 11.80
N GLU A 126 4.64 20.98 12.08
CA GLU A 126 3.75 21.78 11.23
C GLU A 126 4.32 21.98 9.81
N ALA A 127 5.62 22.26 9.69
CA ALA A 127 6.26 22.44 8.40
C ALA A 127 6.33 21.12 7.59
N ILE A 128 6.49 19.99 8.28
CA ILE A 128 6.46 18.65 7.66
C ILE A 128 5.04 18.33 7.17
N VAL A 129 4.02 18.64 7.97
CA VAL A 129 2.62 18.48 7.58
C VAL A 129 2.26 19.35 6.37
N ASP A 130 2.75 20.59 6.32
CA ASP A 130 2.54 21.45 5.15
C ASP A 130 3.30 20.94 3.92
N GLY A 131 4.49 20.37 4.11
CA GLY A 131 5.22 19.68 3.04
C GLY A 131 4.45 18.46 2.51
N ALA A 132 3.88 17.66 3.41
CA ALA A 132 3.02 16.53 3.06
C ALA A 132 1.84 16.95 2.17
N ARG A 133 1.11 18.01 2.55
CA ARG A 133 0.00 18.56 1.74
C ARG A 133 0.45 18.98 0.35
N ARG A 134 1.51 19.80 0.25
CA ARG A 134 2.04 20.27 -1.03
C ARG A 134 2.43 19.11 -1.96
N LEU A 135 3.13 18.10 -1.43
CA LEU A 135 3.53 16.94 -2.21
C LEU A 135 2.34 16.05 -2.59
N ALA A 136 1.37 15.90 -1.70
CA ALA A 136 0.16 15.14 -1.98
C ALA A 136 -0.70 15.79 -3.07
N ASP A 137 -0.60 17.10 -3.28
CA ASP A 137 -1.29 17.80 -4.38
C ASP A 137 -0.59 17.64 -5.75
N LEU A 138 0.66 17.22 -5.79
CA LEU A 138 1.38 17.02 -7.04
C LEU A 138 0.84 15.82 -7.84
N GLU A 139 0.66 16.03 -9.14
CA GLU A 139 0.45 14.92 -10.08
C GLU A 139 1.67 14.00 -10.09
N HIS A 140 1.43 12.69 -10.32
CA HIS A 140 2.46 11.65 -10.33
C HIS A 140 3.20 11.40 -9.00
N VAL A 141 2.85 12.13 -7.93
CA VAL A 141 3.11 11.68 -6.55
C VAL A 141 1.97 10.76 -6.12
N HIS A 142 2.29 9.57 -5.62
CA HIS A 142 1.31 8.51 -5.36
C HIS A 142 1.11 8.22 -3.86
N GLY A 143 1.89 8.87 -3.02
CA GLY A 143 1.94 8.72 -1.57
C GLY A 143 3.12 9.48 -1.00
N LEU A 144 3.41 9.26 0.28
CA LEU A 144 4.55 9.86 0.97
C LEU A 144 5.36 8.78 1.66
N ASP A 145 6.66 8.99 1.75
CA ASP A 145 7.56 8.21 2.58
C ASP A 145 7.94 9.08 3.79
N LEU A 146 7.51 8.73 4.99
CA LEU A 146 7.77 9.52 6.20
C LEU A 146 8.85 8.83 7.03
N LEU A 147 10.02 9.48 7.15
CA LEU A 147 11.12 9.06 8.02
C LEU A 147 10.81 9.29 9.52
N ALA A 148 9.72 8.70 10.00
CA ALA A 148 9.08 8.99 11.29
C ALA A 148 10.06 8.91 12.47
N TYR A 149 10.77 7.80 12.68
CA TYR A 149 11.73 7.69 13.80
C TYR A 149 13.12 8.26 13.48
N ARG A 150 13.25 9.06 12.41
CA ARG A 150 14.38 9.97 12.18
C ARG A 150 14.04 11.41 12.56
N TYR A 151 12.82 11.67 13.03
CA TYR A 151 12.37 12.95 13.57
C TYR A 151 12.73 13.09 15.05
N ALA A 152 13.27 14.24 15.43
CA ALA A 152 13.57 14.58 16.82
C ALA A 152 12.39 15.34 17.44
N GLY A 153 11.34 14.61 17.86
CA GLY A 153 10.15 15.19 18.48
C GLY A 153 9.10 14.15 18.85
N ASP A 154 7.83 14.58 18.93
CA ASP A 154 6.69 13.68 19.13
C ASP A 154 6.42 12.88 17.84
N VAL A 155 7.00 11.70 17.74
CA VAL A 155 6.90 10.84 16.56
C VAL A 155 5.45 10.33 16.35
N PRO A 156 4.75 9.77 17.37
CA PRO A 156 3.33 9.41 17.20
C PRO A 156 2.45 10.58 16.76
N GLY A 157 2.62 11.76 17.37
CA GLY A 157 1.89 12.96 17.00
C GLY A 157 2.16 13.40 15.56
N LEU A 158 3.42 13.37 15.12
CA LEU A 158 3.78 13.68 13.73
C LEU A 158 3.15 12.69 12.74
N MET A 159 3.25 11.38 12.99
CA MET A 159 2.68 10.37 12.10
C MET A 159 1.17 10.57 11.93
N ALA A 160 0.44 10.76 13.02
CA ALA A 160 -0.99 10.99 13.00
C ALA A 160 -1.35 12.29 12.25
N ALA A 161 -0.61 13.38 12.49
CA ALA A 161 -0.84 14.66 11.84
C ALA A 161 -0.60 14.60 10.32
N VAL A 162 0.44 13.91 9.87
CA VAL A 162 0.72 13.74 8.43
C VAL A 162 -0.35 12.87 7.77
N CYS A 163 -0.68 11.70 8.33
CA CYS A 163 -1.70 10.81 7.77
C CYS A 163 -3.09 11.48 7.71
N ALA A 164 -3.45 12.29 8.71
CA ALA A 164 -4.73 13.00 8.72
C ALA A 164 -4.77 14.18 7.74
N ALA A 165 -3.62 14.70 7.31
CA ALA A 165 -3.53 15.87 6.44
C ALA A 165 -3.61 15.55 4.95
N VAL A 166 -3.51 14.28 4.54
CA VAL A 166 -3.46 13.87 3.13
C VAL A 166 -4.35 12.66 2.84
N ASP A 167 -4.93 12.62 1.65
CA ASP A 167 -5.73 11.47 1.19
C ASP A 167 -4.87 10.35 0.54
N LYS A 168 -3.58 10.63 0.31
CA LYS A 168 -2.64 9.69 -0.31
C LYS A 168 -1.96 8.82 0.75
N PRO A 169 -1.59 7.57 0.41
CA PRO A 169 -0.97 6.64 1.36
C PRO A 169 0.36 7.16 1.90
N VAL A 170 0.57 7.02 3.21
CA VAL A 170 1.84 7.36 3.89
C VAL A 170 2.52 6.06 4.33
N ILE A 171 3.76 5.86 3.89
CA ILE A 171 4.61 4.74 4.30
C ILE A 171 5.52 5.25 5.43
N MET A 172 5.59 4.50 6.54
CA MET A 172 6.46 4.84 7.66
C MET A 172 7.83 4.18 7.48
N ALA A 173 8.87 4.99 7.48
CA ALA A 173 10.24 4.55 7.36
C ALA A 173 11.11 5.12 8.49
N GLY A 174 12.34 4.63 8.54
CA GLY A 174 13.33 5.03 9.54
C GLY A 174 13.20 4.25 10.84
N SER A 175 14.17 3.37 11.09
CA SER A 175 14.41 2.73 12.39
C SER A 175 13.23 1.94 13.00
N ILE A 176 12.30 1.39 12.23
CA ILE A 176 11.26 0.52 12.79
C ILE A 176 11.89 -0.83 13.17
N ASP A 177 11.97 -1.12 14.46
CA ASP A 177 12.81 -2.20 15.02
C ASP A 177 12.10 -3.11 16.03
N ARG A 178 10.81 -2.86 16.32
CA ARG A 178 10.04 -3.56 17.35
C ARG A 178 8.54 -3.44 17.12
N GLU A 179 7.78 -4.35 17.70
CA GLU A 179 6.30 -4.42 17.57
C GLU A 179 5.59 -3.13 17.96
N ALA A 180 6.04 -2.45 19.03
CA ALA A 180 5.44 -1.19 19.46
C ALA A 180 5.42 -0.13 18.34
N ARG A 181 6.53 0.00 17.59
CA ARG A 181 6.63 0.98 16.48
C ARG A 181 5.72 0.62 15.30
N VAL A 182 5.55 -0.66 15.02
CA VAL A 182 4.65 -1.14 13.97
C VAL A 182 3.19 -0.85 14.34
N THR A 183 2.81 -1.09 15.60
CA THR A 183 1.47 -0.77 16.10
C THR A 183 1.19 0.73 16.09
N GLU A 184 2.14 1.56 16.54
CA GLU A 184 2.04 3.03 16.49
C GLU A 184 1.83 3.53 15.05
N ALA A 185 2.58 3.00 14.07
CA ALA A 185 2.40 3.34 12.66
C ALA A 185 1.00 2.99 12.14
N ALA A 186 0.49 1.79 12.47
CA ALA A 186 -0.85 1.37 12.06
C ALA A 186 -1.93 2.29 12.64
N MET A 187 -1.87 2.57 13.95
CA MET A 187 -2.81 3.43 14.67
C MET A 187 -2.79 4.87 14.18
N ALA A 188 -1.63 5.35 13.72
CA ALA A 188 -1.49 6.67 13.09
C ALA A 188 -2.12 6.75 11.68
N GLY A 189 -2.59 5.65 11.12
CA GLY A 189 -3.23 5.62 9.80
C GLY A 189 -2.26 5.39 8.64
N ALA A 190 -1.06 4.87 8.90
CA ALA A 190 -0.11 4.54 7.85
C ALA A 190 -0.67 3.49 6.88
N ALA A 191 -0.26 3.59 5.61
CA ALA A 191 -0.56 2.61 4.58
C ALA A 191 0.42 1.43 4.59
N GLY A 192 1.57 1.58 5.23
CA GLY A 192 2.58 0.53 5.37
C GLY A 192 3.80 1.04 6.10
N PHE A 193 4.80 0.17 6.23
CA PHE A 193 6.05 0.51 6.91
C PHE A 193 7.24 -0.28 6.35
N THR A 194 8.44 0.29 6.46
CA THR A 194 9.68 -0.35 6.02
C THR A 194 10.46 -0.93 7.20
N VAL A 195 11.06 -2.11 7.01
CA VAL A 195 12.07 -2.67 7.93
C VAL A 195 13.22 -3.24 7.13
N GLY A 196 14.44 -2.77 7.39
CA GLY A 196 15.67 -3.29 6.78
C GLY A 196 16.58 -3.94 7.81
N THR A 197 17.58 -3.21 8.27
CA THR A 197 18.61 -3.67 9.23
C THR A 197 18.04 -4.45 10.42
N ALA A 198 16.91 -4.02 11.00
CA ALA A 198 16.32 -4.70 12.16
C ALA A 198 15.79 -6.11 11.83
N ALA A 199 15.27 -6.33 10.62
CA ALA A 199 14.86 -7.67 10.18
C ALA A 199 16.08 -8.58 9.97
N LEU A 200 17.12 -8.05 9.33
CA LEU A 200 18.38 -8.77 9.08
C LEU A 200 19.12 -9.11 10.37
N ALA A 201 19.06 -8.23 11.38
CA ALA A 201 19.68 -8.42 12.69
C ALA A 201 18.84 -9.30 13.64
N GLY A 202 17.64 -9.72 13.24
CA GLY A 202 16.74 -10.51 14.08
C GLY A 202 16.21 -9.77 15.32
N ALA A 203 15.93 -8.48 15.18
CA ALA A 203 15.48 -7.63 16.30
C ALA A 203 14.05 -7.94 16.78
N PHE A 204 13.23 -8.59 15.96
CA PHE A 204 11.84 -8.91 16.31
C PHE A 204 11.75 -10.27 17.03
N PRO A 205 10.80 -10.43 17.97
CA PRO A 205 10.61 -11.71 18.65
C PRO A 205 10.04 -12.75 17.66
N ALA A 206 10.81 -13.81 17.39
CA ALA A 206 10.43 -14.88 16.47
C ALA A 206 10.44 -16.25 17.16
N GLU A 207 9.50 -17.12 16.78
CA GLU A 207 9.37 -18.49 17.33
C GLU A 207 10.43 -19.48 16.81
N GLY A 208 11.34 -19.02 15.93
CA GLY A 208 12.40 -19.83 15.35
C GLY A 208 13.61 -18.98 14.92
N GLY A 209 14.70 -19.66 14.56
CA GLY A 209 15.92 -19.02 14.07
C GLY A 209 15.88 -18.68 12.58
N GLY A 210 16.77 -17.78 12.16
CA GLY A 210 16.99 -17.43 10.75
C GLY A 210 16.09 -16.32 10.21
N PHE A 211 16.39 -15.88 8.99
CA PHE A 211 15.78 -14.70 8.39
C PHE A 211 14.31 -14.93 8.00
N ALA A 212 13.98 -16.12 7.47
CA ALA A 212 12.59 -16.47 7.16
C ALA A 212 11.67 -16.45 8.39
N ALA A 213 12.17 -16.87 9.56
CA ALA A 213 11.43 -16.80 10.82
C ALA A 213 11.19 -15.35 11.25
N GLN A 214 12.16 -14.47 11.04
CA GLN A 214 12.01 -13.04 11.31
C GLN A 214 10.98 -12.37 10.41
N VAL A 215 11.00 -12.68 9.12
CA VAL A 215 9.99 -12.19 8.18
C VAL A 215 8.58 -12.63 8.60
N ARG A 216 8.39 -13.90 8.98
CA ARG A 216 7.11 -14.40 9.52
C ARG A 216 6.68 -13.66 10.79
N ALA A 217 7.60 -13.41 11.71
CA ALA A 217 7.31 -12.68 12.94
C ALA A 217 6.81 -11.25 12.65
N ILE A 218 7.49 -10.53 11.75
CA ILE A 218 7.10 -9.17 11.37
C ILE A 218 5.74 -9.16 10.64
N LEU A 219 5.49 -10.13 9.75
CA LEU A 219 4.18 -10.28 9.10
C LEU A 219 3.06 -10.54 10.11
N ALA A 220 3.29 -11.39 11.12
CA ALA A 220 2.32 -11.66 12.17
C ALA A 220 2.05 -10.40 13.01
N ILE A 221 3.08 -9.62 13.33
CA ILE A 221 2.95 -8.32 13.98
C ILE A 221 2.14 -7.35 13.11
N ALA A 222 2.47 -7.24 11.82
CA ALA A 222 1.75 -6.38 10.88
C ALA A 222 0.26 -6.77 10.77
N ALA A 223 -0.06 -8.05 10.77
CA ALA A 223 -1.44 -8.55 10.76
C ALA A 223 -2.21 -8.14 12.03
N ARG A 224 -1.59 -8.21 13.21
CA ARG A 224 -2.20 -7.74 14.47
C ARG A 224 -2.35 -6.22 14.50
N ALA A 225 -1.33 -5.49 14.08
CA ALA A 225 -1.34 -4.03 14.01
C ALA A 225 -2.40 -3.52 13.03
N ARG A 226 -2.61 -4.21 11.90
CA ARG A 226 -3.63 -3.89 10.90
C ARG A 226 -5.05 -3.86 11.47
N ALA A 227 -5.36 -4.70 12.46
CA ALA A 227 -6.66 -4.71 13.13
C ALA A 227 -6.92 -3.45 13.96
N GLN A 228 -5.86 -2.70 14.30
CA GLN A 228 -5.90 -1.43 15.04
C GLN A 228 -5.69 -0.23 14.11
N SER A 229 -5.58 -0.45 12.80
CA SER A 229 -5.32 0.63 11.84
C SER A 229 -6.54 1.52 11.68
N THR A 230 -6.30 2.84 11.69
CA THR A 230 -7.30 3.88 11.50
C THR A 230 -7.43 4.32 10.03
N ALA A 231 -6.59 3.79 9.14
CA ALA A 231 -6.59 4.14 7.73
C ALA A 231 -7.91 3.73 7.05
N PRO A 232 -8.60 4.66 6.35
CA PRO A 232 -9.78 4.32 5.56
C PRO A 232 -9.51 3.23 4.53
N ARG A 233 -10.37 2.20 4.47
CA ARG A 233 -10.30 1.15 3.46
C ARG A 233 -10.97 1.60 2.16
N ARG A 234 -10.45 1.12 1.02
CA ARG A 234 -10.98 1.34 -0.32
C ARG A 234 -11.59 0.05 -0.83
N LEU A 235 -12.92 -0.05 -0.79
CA LEU A 235 -13.65 -1.27 -1.11
C LEU A 235 -14.39 -1.11 -2.43
N ALA A 236 -14.11 -1.98 -3.39
CA ALA A 236 -14.91 -2.05 -4.60
C ALA A 236 -16.19 -2.85 -4.35
N LEU A 237 -17.36 -2.31 -4.69
CA LEU A 237 -18.64 -3.00 -4.59
C LEU A 237 -19.34 -3.03 -5.96
N SER A 238 -19.55 -4.23 -6.50
CA SER A 238 -20.30 -4.45 -7.75
C SER A 238 -21.26 -5.62 -7.61
N ALA A 239 -22.29 -5.67 -8.46
CA ALA A 239 -23.23 -6.78 -8.51
C ALA A 239 -23.94 -6.82 -9.86
N HIS A 240 -24.24 -8.03 -10.34
CA HIS A 240 -25.21 -8.21 -11.41
C HIS A 240 -26.60 -7.75 -10.97
N ASP A 241 -27.45 -7.36 -11.92
CA ASP A 241 -28.76 -6.76 -11.62
C ASP A 241 -29.64 -7.64 -10.73
N THR A 242 -29.63 -8.95 -10.99
CA THR A 242 -30.36 -9.96 -10.21
C THR A 242 -29.84 -10.14 -8.78
N ARG A 243 -28.62 -9.66 -8.49
CA ARG A 243 -27.96 -9.75 -7.17
C ARG A 243 -27.88 -8.41 -6.43
N LYS A 244 -28.21 -7.29 -7.07
CA LYS A 244 -28.26 -5.97 -6.44
C LYS A 244 -29.13 -5.91 -5.18
N PRO A 245 -30.32 -6.56 -5.09
CA PRO A 245 -31.09 -6.59 -3.84
C PRO A 245 -30.31 -7.22 -2.67
N GLN A 246 -29.52 -8.26 -2.95
CA GLN A 246 -28.68 -8.93 -1.96
C GLN A 246 -27.52 -8.04 -1.52
N LEU A 247 -26.85 -7.37 -2.47
CA LEU A 247 -25.78 -6.41 -2.14
C LEU A 247 -26.31 -5.24 -1.31
N ARG A 248 -27.49 -4.71 -1.65
CA ARG A 248 -28.16 -3.66 -0.86
C ARG A 248 -28.41 -4.12 0.59
N ALA A 249 -28.95 -5.32 0.77
CA ALA A 249 -29.19 -5.87 2.11
C ALA A 249 -27.88 -6.06 2.89
N TRP A 250 -26.82 -6.53 2.22
CA TRP A 250 -25.50 -6.68 2.80
C TRP A 250 -24.92 -5.34 3.27
N VAL A 251 -24.96 -4.31 2.41
CA VAL A 251 -24.48 -2.95 2.76
C VAL A 251 -25.28 -2.36 3.91
N ALA A 252 -26.61 -2.50 3.93
CA ALA A 252 -27.45 -2.02 5.03
C ALA A 252 -27.09 -2.68 6.37
N ARG A 253 -26.87 -3.99 6.36
CA ARG A 253 -26.46 -4.75 7.57
C ARG A 253 -25.07 -4.33 8.08
N HIS A 254 -24.15 -3.99 7.18
CA HIS A 254 -22.78 -3.57 7.51
C HIS A 254 -22.56 -2.06 7.55
N ALA A 255 -23.63 -1.27 7.50
CA ALA A 255 -23.56 0.19 7.35
C ALA A 255 -22.65 0.86 8.39
N ALA A 256 -22.72 0.43 9.66
CA ALA A 256 -21.88 0.97 10.73
C ALA A 256 -20.38 0.73 10.49
N ARG A 257 -20.02 -0.44 9.97
CA ARG A 257 -18.61 -0.80 9.66
C ARG A 257 -18.11 -0.18 8.37
N LEU A 258 -19.00 0.12 7.43
CA LEU A 258 -18.64 0.74 6.15
C LEU A 258 -18.47 2.27 6.26
N ARG A 259 -18.93 2.89 7.36
CA ARG A 259 -18.74 4.32 7.61
C ARG A 259 -17.25 4.65 7.81
N GLY A 260 -16.81 5.77 7.26
CA GLY A 260 -15.40 6.19 7.29
C GLY A 260 -14.53 5.49 6.24
N HIS A 261 -15.08 4.58 5.44
CA HIS A 261 -14.37 3.92 4.33
C HIS A 261 -14.87 4.42 2.97
N ARG A 262 -14.07 4.23 1.93
CA ARG A 262 -14.38 4.65 0.56
C ARG A 262 -14.94 3.46 -0.23
N LEU A 263 -16.21 3.57 -0.63
CA LEU A 263 -16.90 2.55 -1.42
C LEU A 263 -16.86 2.94 -2.89
N ILE A 264 -16.17 2.15 -3.72
CA ILE A 264 -16.00 2.41 -5.14
C ILE A 264 -16.93 1.47 -5.91
N CYS A 265 -17.94 2.03 -6.57
CA CYS A 265 -19.04 1.24 -7.10
C CYS A 265 -19.27 1.53 -8.58
N THR A 266 -19.70 0.52 -9.34
CA THR A 266 -20.23 0.73 -10.69
C THR A 266 -21.52 1.55 -10.67
N GLY A 267 -21.83 2.22 -11.79
CA GLY A 267 -22.82 3.29 -11.90
C GLY A 267 -24.13 3.10 -11.11
N GLU A 268 -24.94 2.10 -11.47
CA GLU A 268 -26.22 1.80 -10.80
C GLU A 268 -26.04 1.28 -9.38
N THR A 269 -25.00 0.47 -9.13
CA THR A 269 -24.71 -0.09 -7.81
C THR A 269 -24.46 1.01 -6.80
N GLY A 270 -23.61 1.99 -7.14
CA GLY A 270 -23.34 3.12 -6.26
C GLY A 270 -24.57 3.99 -6.03
N ARG A 271 -25.38 4.24 -7.07
CA ARG A 271 -26.66 4.97 -6.91
C ARG A 271 -27.61 4.26 -5.94
N MET A 272 -27.73 2.94 -6.07
CA MET A 272 -28.56 2.11 -5.19
C MET A 272 -28.07 2.18 -3.73
N ILE A 273 -26.75 2.09 -3.51
CA ILE A 273 -26.16 2.15 -2.17
C ILE A 273 -26.41 3.51 -1.51
N GLN A 274 -26.15 4.60 -2.23
CA GLN A 274 -26.39 5.98 -1.73
C GLN A 274 -27.85 6.21 -1.32
N GLN A 275 -28.80 5.65 -2.07
CA GLN A 275 -30.23 5.76 -1.76
C GLN A 275 -30.63 4.91 -0.55
N ALA A 276 -30.08 3.70 -0.43
CA ALA A 276 -30.43 2.76 0.63
C ALA A 276 -29.81 3.11 1.98
N VAL A 277 -28.58 3.65 1.98
CA VAL A 277 -27.83 3.99 3.19
C VAL A 277 -27.14 5.34 3.02
N PRO A 278 -27.85 6.45 3.28
CA PRO A 278 -27.28 7.79 3.24
C PRO A 278 -26.11 7.95 4.20
N GLY A 279 -25.10 8.75 3.81
CA GLY A 279 -23.93 9.05 4.62
C GLY A 279 -22.73 8.12 4.42
N LEU A 280 -22.84 7.09 3.57
CA LEU A 280 -21.66 6.34 3.11
C LEU A 280 -20.89 7.13 2.06
N SER A 281 -19.55 7.09 2.12
CA SER A 281 -18.68 7.69 1.10
C SER A 281 -18.63 6.79 -0.13
N VAL A 282 -19.40 7.15 -1.16
CA VAL A 282 -19.53 6.36 -2.39
C VAL A 282 -18.97 7.12 -3.58
N GLN A 283 -17.93 6.57 -4.20
CA GLN A 283 -17.45 6.98 -5.51
C GLN A 283 -18.11 6.13 -6.59
N ARG A 284 -18.71 6.78 -7.58
CA ARG A 284 -19.36 6.10 -8.71
C ARG A 284 -18.43 6.07 -9.91
N LEU A 285 -18.25 4.88 -10.47
CA LEU A 285 -17.62 4.62 -11.76
C LEU A 285 -18.69 4.58 -12.87
N GLN A 286 -18.27 4.27 -14.10
CA GLN A 286 -19.19 3.98 -15.18
C GLN A 286 -20.07 2.76 -14.85
N ARG A 287 -21.14 2.59 -15.63
CA ARG A 287 -21.94 1.37 -15.60
C ARG A 287 -21.08 0.19 -16.06
N GLY A 288 -21.33 -1.03 -15.56
CA GLY A 288 -20.57 -2.22 -15.95
C GLY A 288 -20.49 -2.38 -17.47
N ALA A 289 -21.65 -2.38 -18.14
CA ALA A 289 -21.78 -2.42 -19.60
C ALA A 289 -21.15 -1.24 -20.37
N ARG A 290 -20.66 -0.21 -19.69
CA ARG A 290 -19.93 0.93 -20.27
C ARG A 290 -18.46 0.98 -19.82
N GLY A 291 -17.92 -0.14 -19.34
CA GLY A 291 -16.53 -0.27 -18.92
C GLY A 291 -16.28 -0.06 -17.42
N GLY A 292 -17.33 0.04 -16.59
CA GLY A 292 -17.17 0.21 -15.14
C GLY A 292 -16.41 -0.93 -14.46
N ASP A 293 -16.61 -2.17 -14.92
CA ASP A 293 -15.90 -3.34 -14.37
C ASP A 293 -14.41 -3.35 -14.78
N GLN A 294 -14.09 -2.83 -15.97
CA GLN A 294 -12.70 -2.61 -16.39
C GLN A 294 -12.02 -1.48 -15.60
N GLN A 295 -12.76 -0.43 -15.22
CA GLN A 295 -12.26 0.59 -14.31
C GLN A 295 -11.93 -0.02 -12.93
N LEU A 296 -12.73 -0.95 -12.42
CA LEU A 296 -12.39 -1.70 -11.20
C LEU A 296 -11.12 -2.54 -11.40
N GLY A 297 -11.00 -3.24 -12.53
CA GLY A 297 -9.78 -3.97 -12.90
C GLY A 297 -8.54 -3.08 -12.89
N ALA A 298 -8.62 -1.88 -13.44
CA ALA A 298 -7.53 -0.91 -13.41
C ALA A 298 -7.12 -0.53 -11.97
N LEU A 299 -8.10 -0.32 -11.09
CA LEU A 299 -7.84 -0.01 -9.67
C LEU A 299 -7.21 -1.19 -8.90
N ILE A 300 -7.52 -2.44 -9.27
CA ILE A 300 -6.80 -3.62 -8.75
C ILE A 300 -5.34 -3.57 -9.20
N ALA A 301 -5.11 -3.39 -10.50
CA ALA A 301 -3.77 -3.40 -11.09
C ALA A 301 -2.86 -2.30 -10.54
N THR A 302 -3.43 -1.14 -10.19
CA THR A 302 -2.69 -0.03 -9.58
C THR A 302 -2.60 -0.12 -8.06
N GLY A 303 -3.21 -1.11 -7.40
CA GLY A 303 -3.21 -1.24 -5.93
C GLY A 303 -4.05 -0.18 -5.20
N GLU A 304 -5.09 0.33 -5.87
CA GLU A 304 -6.03 1.34 -5.34
C GLU A 304 -7.19 0.74 -4.55
N LEU A 305 -7.26 -0.58 -4.42
CA LEU A 305 -8.31 -1.30 -3.70
C LEU A 305 -7.73 -2.18 -2.60
N ASP A 306 -8.42 -2.24 -1.47
CA ASP A 306 -8.11 -3.14 -0.36
C ASP A 306 -8.89 -4.45 -0.44
N ALA A 307 -10.07 -4.42 -1.05
CA ALA A 307 -10.83 -5.61 -1.40
C ALA A 307 -11.88 -5.30 -2.47
N VAL A 308 -12.36 -6.36 -3.11
CA VAL A 308 -13.49 -6.34 -4.05
C VAL A 308 -14.60 -7.24 -3.52
N VAL A 309 -15.82 -6.72 -3.46
CA VAL A 309 -17.04 -7.50 -3.29
C VAL A 309 -17.82 -7.43 -4.60
N PHE A 310 -17.94 -8.56 -5.28
CA PHE A 310 -18.71 -8.69 -6.50
C PHE A 310 -19.76 -9.77 -6.33
N PHE A 311 -21.05 -9.40 -6.19
CA PHE A 311 -22.12 -10.40 -6.16
C PHE A 311 -22.53 -10.77 -7.59
N ALA A 312 -21.86 -11.79 -8.12
CA ALA A 312 -22.12 -12.35 -9.43
C ALA A 312 -23.32 -13.31 -9.39
N ASP A 313 -24.08 -13.34 -10.48
CA ASP A 313 -25.11 -14.35 -10.68
C ASP A 313 -24.59 -15.43 -11.63
N PRO A 314 -24.42 -16.69 -11.20
CA PRO A 314 -23.97 -17.75 -12.09
C PRO A 314 -25.10 -18.40 -12.91
N THR A 315 -26.37 -18.05 -12.69
CA THR A 315 -27.52 -18.77 -13.27
C THR A 315 -27.97 -18.22 -14.62
N ILE A 316 -27.42 -17.10 -15.07
CA ILE A 316 -27.73 -16.48 -16.36
C ILE A 316 -26.41 -16.07 -17.03
N ALA A 317 -26.37 -16.10 -18.37
CA ALA A 317 -25.24 -15.56 -19.10
C ALA A 317 -25.27 -14.03 -19.04
N HIS A 318 -24.12 -13.42 -18.76
CA HIS A 318 -23.99 -11.96 -18.73
C HIS A 318 -23.08 -11.50 -19.86
N GLY A 319 -23.43 -10.37 -20.49
CA GLY A 319 -22.52 -9.70 -21.42
C GLY A 319 -21.16 -9.35 -20.80
N GLY A 320 -21.09 -9.27 -19.47
CA GLY A 320 -19.87 -9.01 -18.69
C GLY A 320 -19.18 -10.25 -18.10
N ASP A 321 -19.49 -11.47 -18.53
CA ASP A 321 -18.82 -12.68 -18.00
C ASP A 321 -17.30 -12.65 -18.27
N ALA A 322 -16.88 -12.09 -19.41
CA ALA A 322 -15.47 -11.82 -19.70
C ALA A 322 -14.85 -10.77 -18.77
N ASP A 323 -15.63 -9.76 -18.36
CA ASP A 323 -15.17 -8.73 -17.42
C ASP A 323 -14.96 -9.29 -16.02
N LEU A 324 -15.85 -10.17 -15.55
CA LEU A 324 -15.67 -10.86 -14.26
C LEU A 324 -14.44 -11.78 -14.27
N GLN A 325 -14.20 -12.50 -15.36
CA GLN A 325 -12.99 -13.30 -15.53
C GLN A 325 -11.72 -12.43 -15.52
N ALA A 326 -11.72 -11.32 -16.25
CA ALA A 326 -10.60 -10.38 -16.27
C ALA A 326 -10.34 -9.78 -14.88
N LEU A 327 -11.39 -9.35 -14.18
CA LEU A 327 -11.31 -8.81 -12.82
C LEU A 327 -10.74 -9.85 -11.85
N THR A 328 -11.22 -11.09 -11.89
CA THR A 328 -10.75 -12.17 -11.00
C THR A 328 -9.30 -12.53 -11.30
N ARG A 329 -8.90 -12.56 -12.58
CA ARG A 329 -7.50 -12.75 -12.98
C ARG A 329 -6.59 -11.66 -12.42
N LEU A 330 -7.01 -10.39 -12.50
CA LEU A 330 -6.25 -9.27 -11.93
C LEU A 330 -6.18 -9.36 -10.41
N ALA A 331 -7.27 -9.74 -9.74
CA ALA A 331 -7.28 -9.93 -8.30
C ALA A 331 -6.28 -11.00 -7.84
N ILE A 332 -6.19 -12.12 -8.57
CA ILE A 332 -5.20 -13.17 -8.32
C ILE A 332 -3.77 -12.65 -8.56
N LEU A 333 -3.54 -11.98 -9.69
CA LEU A 333 -2.21 -11.49 -10.07
C LEU A 333 -1.66 -10.45 -9.07
N HIS A 334 -2.53 -9.61 -8.52
CA HIS A 334 -2.16 -8.52 -7.63
C HIS A 334 -2.47 -8.80 -6.15
N ASP A 335 -2.75 -10.06 -5.80
CA ASP A 335 -3.07 -10.52 -4.43
C ASP A 335 -4.12 -9.63 -3.73
N THR A 336 -5.17 -9.27 -4.46
CA THR A 336 -6.26 -8.43 -3.95
C THR A 336 -7.43 -9.31 -3.51
N PRO A 337 -7.88 -9.24 -2.24
CA PRO A 337 -9.00 -10.01 -1.76
C PRO A 337 -10.26 -9.78 -2.60
N VAL A 338 -10.89 -10.87 -3.07
CA VAL A 338 -12.15 -10.83 -3.82
C VAL A 338 -13.19 -11.74 -3.16
N ALA A 339 -14.36 -11.17 -2.88
CA ALA A 339 -15.52 -11.87 -2.35
C ALA A 339 -16.62 -11.94 -3.42
N LEU A 340 -16.88 -13.16 -3.91
CA LEU A 340 -17.88 -13.43 -4.95
C LEU A 340 -19.25 -13.88 -4.40
N SER A 341 -19.41 -13.87 -3.08
CA SER A 341 -20.63 -14.27 -2.38
C SER A 341 -20.81 -13.49 -1.08
N PRO A 342 -22.02 -13.43 -0.50
CA PRO A 342 -22.23 -12.74 0.78
C PRO A 342 -21.47 -13.33 1.95
N SER A 343 -21.27 -14.65 2.00
CA SER A 343 -20.51 -15.31 3.06
C SER A 343 -19.03 -14.93 3.00
N ALA A 344 -18.45 -14.94 1.80
CA ALA A 344 -17.08 -14.46 1.61
C ALA A 344 -16.97 -12.95 1.92
N ALA A 345 -17.97 -12.15 1.54
CA ALA A 345 -17.98 -10.72 1.82
C ALA A 345 -18.08 -10.43 3.33
N ASP A 346 -18.83 -11.23 4.07
CA ASP A 346 -18.84 -11.16 5.53
C ASP A 346 -17.44 -11.41 6.10
N MET A 347 -16.76 -12.48 5.70
CA MET A 347 -15.39 -12.77 6.16
C MET A 347 -14.42 -11.62 5.87
N VAL A 348 -14.47 -11.07 4.66
CA VAL A 348 -13.65 -9.90 4.27
C VAL A 348 -13.97 -8.68 5.12
N ALA A 349 -15.25 -8.37 5.34
CA ALA A 349 -15.66 -7.24 6.17
C ALA A 349 -15.25 -7.40 7.63
N TRP A 350 -15.39 -8.60 8.20
CA TRP A 350 -14.95 -8.90 9.56
C TRP A 350 -13.44 -8.74 9.74
N SER A 351 -12.66 -9.10 8.72
CA SER A 351 -11.20 -8.98 8.75
C SER A 351 -10.72 -7.54 8.55
N LEU A 352 -11.33 -6.79 7.62
CA LEU A 352 -10.80 -5.49 7.18
C LEU A 352 -11.39 -4.28 7.90
N LEU A 353 -12.64 -4.36 8.38
CA LEU A 353 -13.41 -3.19 8.84
C LEU A 353 -13.53 -3.12 10.37
N GLY A 354 -12.80 -3.97 11.10
CA GLY A 354 -12.83 -4.02 12.56
C GLY A 354 -14.22 -4.31 13.14
N GLN A 355 -14.36 -4.17 14.46
CA GLN A 355 -15.67 -4.08 15.10
C GLN A 355 -16.18 -2.65 14.98
N ALA A 356 -17.49 -2.47 14.76
CA ALA A 356 -18.07 -1.14 14.82
C ALA A 356 -17.81 -0.56 16.22
N CYS A 357 -17.19 0.63 16.31
CA CYS A 357 -17.30 1.40 17.54
C CYS A 357 -18.79 1.60 17.81
N ALA A 358 -19.25 1.14 18.98
CA ALA A 358 -20.59 1.45 19.44
C ALA A 358 -20.74 2.98 19.48
N PRO A 359 -21.92 3.51 19.10
CA PRO A 359 -22.16 4.96 19.04
C PRO A 359 -21.96 5.66 20.38
#